data_AF-A0A508T9G7-F1
#
_entry.id   AF-A0A508T9G7-F1
#
_cell.length_a   1.000
_cell.length_b   1.000
_cell.length_c   1.000
_cell.angle_alpha   90.00
_cell.angle_beta   90.00
_cell.angle_gamma   90.00
#
_symmetry.space_group_name_H-M   'P 1'
#
loop_
_entity.id
_entity.type
_entity.pdbx_description
1 polymer ?
#
loop_
_entity_poly.entity_id
_entity_poly.type
_entity_poly.pdbx_seq_one_letter_code
_entity_poly.pdbx_strand_id
1 'polypeptide(L)'
;MPRNVRHKDHPLSMRLPDADIAIIDRAATLRGRSRTDFVREAAVRAAEDVLMETIPIRMSPAGFKAFMAAVTGPITPVPEMQELFRRAAPWETGAAKKRS
;
A
#
# COMPACT_ATOMS: atom_id res chain seq x y z
N MET A 1 -20.41 -11.76 -2.94
CA MET A 1 -20.76 -10.80 -1.87
C MET A 1 -19.44 -10.26 -1.33
N PRO A 2 -19.06 -8.98 -1.54
CA PRO A 2 -17.83 -8.46 -0.96
C PRO A 2 -17.96 -8.45 0.57
N ARG A 3 -16.95 -8.96 1.28
CA ARG A 3 -16.86 -8.86 2.74
C ARG A 3 -16.81 -7.38 3.08
N ASN A 4 -17.88 -6.86 3.68
CA ASN A 4 -17.87 -5.56 4.32
C ASN A 4 -16.88 -5.64 5.49
N VAL A 5 -15.64 -5.22 5.27
CA VAL A 5 -14.67 -5.03 6.34
C VAL A 5 -15.24 -3.89 7.17
N ARG A 6 -15.81 -4.22 8.34
CA ARG A 6 -16.22 -3.21 9.32
C ARG A 6 -14.94 -2.50 9.77
N HIS A 7 -14.68 -1.32 9.20
CA HIS A 7 -13.66 -0.43 9.70
C HIS A 7 -14.09 -0.02 11.11
N LYS A 8 -13.33 -0.47 12.10
CA LYS A 8 -13.55 -0.09 13.49
C LYS A 8 -12.89 1.27 13.66
N ASP A 9 -13.70 2.32 13.78
CA ASP A 9 -13.18 3.66 14.06
C ASP A 9 -12.65 3.71 15.50
N HIS A 10 -11.46 4.29 15.66
CA HIS A 10 -10.82 4.47 16.96
C HIS A 10 -10.75 5.98 17.27
N PRO A 11 -11.18 6.43 18.46
CA PRO A 11 -11.11 7.85 18.81
C PRO A 11 -9.66 8.30 18.96
N LEU A 12 -9.35 9.48 18.42
CA LEU A 12 -8.07 10.15 18.57
C LEU A 12 -8.26 11.45 19.37
N SER A 13 -7.65 11.53 20.54
CA SER A 13 -7.70 12.72 21.40
C SER A 13 -6.34 13.41 21.40
N MET A 14 -6.32 14.71 21.10
CA MET A 14 -5.12 15.56 21.15
C MET A 14 -5.47 16.96 21.64
N ARG A 15 -4.48 17.66 22.21
CA ARG A 15 -4.60 19.07 22.61
C ARG A 15 -3.83 19.92 21.63
N LEU A 16 -4.45 20.99 21.15
CA LEU A 16 -3.83 21.99 20.29
C LEU A 16 -3.98 23.38 20.93
N PRO A 17 -3.02 24.29 20.73
CA PRO A 17 -3.18 25.70 21.03
C PRO A 17 -4.37 26.31 20.26
N ASP A 18 -5.03 27.31 20.86
CA ASP A 18 -6.19 27.98 20.24
C ASP A 18 -5.85 28.60 18.87
N ALA A 19 -4.62 29.11 18.73
CA ALA A 19 -4.13 29.67 17.47
C ALA A 19 -4.10 28.62 16.34
N ASP A 20 -3.66 27.39 16.65
CA ASP A 20 -3.60 26.31 15.67
C ASP A 20 -5.00 25.84 15.29
N ILE A 21 -5.91 25.75 16.28
CA ILE A 21 -7.32 25.40 16.05
C ILE A 21 -7.97 26.43 15.11
N ALA A 22 -7.73 27.73 15.32
CA ALA A 22 -8.28 28.78 14.49
C ALA A 22 -7.82 28.69 13.02
N ILE A 23 -6.53 28.37 12.80
CA ILE A 23 -5.98 28.17 11.46
C ILE A 23 -6.60 26.94 10.79
N ILE A 24 -6.71 25.83 11.52
CA ILE A 24 -7.33 24.58 11.02
C ILE A 24 -8.78 24.82 10.63
N ASP A 25 -9.56 25.50 11.47
CA ASP A 25 -10.98 25.79 11.20
C ASP A 25 -11.17 26.63 9.94
N ARG A 26 -10.33 27.64 9.77
CA ARG A 26 -10.35 28.46 8.55
C ARG A 26 -10.03 27.61 7.33
N ALA A 27 -9.02 26.75 7.39
CA ALA A 27 -8.64 25.87 6.28
C ALA A 27 -9.74 24.84 5.95
N ALA A 28 -10.34 24.23 6.97
CA ALA A 28 -11.46 23.29 6.82
C ALA A 28 -12.68 23.97 6.19
N THR A 29 -13.01 25.19 6.64
CA THR A 29 -14.10 26.01 6.09
C THR A 29 -13.87 26.32 4.61
N LEU A 30 -12.65 26.75 4.24
CA LEU A 30 -12.29 27.01 2.84
C LEU A 30 -12.39 25.76 1.94
N ARG A 31 -12.21 24.58 2.51
CA ARG A 31 -12.36 23.29 1.82
C ARG A 31 -13.79 22.72 1.89
N GLY A 32 -14.71 23.37 2.59
CA GLY A 32 -16.08 22.87 2.79
C GLY A 32 -16.15 21.55 3.55
N ARG A 33 -15.21 21.32 4.47
CA ARG A 33 -15.11 20.08 5.27
C ARG A 33 -15.26 20.38 6.76
N SER A 34 -15.62 19.36 7.53
CA SER A 34 -15.57 19.44 8.99
C SER A 34 -14.12 19.51 9.48
N ARG A 35 -13.88 20.10 10.66
CA ARG A 35 -12.55 20.10 11.32
C ARG A 35 -11.99 18.69 11.41
N THR A 36 -12.81 17.74 11.87
CA THR A 36 -12.40 16.34 12.07
C THR A 36 -11.99 15.68 10.76
N ASP A 37 -12.77 15.87 9.68
CA ASP A 37 -12.43 15.31 8.37
C ASP A 37 -11.14 15.91 7.82
N PHE A 38 -10.99 17.23 7.93
CA PHE A 38 -9.81 17.95 7.46
C PHE A 38 -8.54 17.47 8.18
N VAL A 39 -8.56 17.38 9.51
CA VAL A 39 -7.43 16.90 10.31
C VAL A 39 -7.12 15.43 10.02
N ARG A 40 -8.14 14.58 9.90
CA ARG A 40 -7.97 13.16 9.56
C ARG A 40 -7.29 13.00 8.21
N GLU A 41 -7.78 13.68 7.18
CA GLU A 41 -7.23 13.62 5.82
C GLU A 41 -5.79 14.12 5.78
N ALA A 42 -5.51 15.25 6.42
CA ALA A 42 -4.16 15.82 6.50
C ALA A 42 -3.18 14.87 7.23
N ALA A 43 -3.61 14.27 8.34
CA ALA A 43 -2.77 13.33 9.10
C ALA A 43 -2.46 12.05 8.31
N VAL A 44 -3.45 11.48 7.62
CA VAL A 44 -3.23 10.29 6.76
C VAL A 44 -2.30 10.65 5.62
N ARG A 45 -2.52 11.79 4.95
CA ARG A 45 -1.68 12.25 3.85
C ARG A 45 -0.21 12.40 4.27
N ALA A 46 0.03 13.07 5.40
CA ALA A 46 1.37 13.23 5.93
C ALA A 46 2.04 11.89 6.27
N ALA A 47 1.28 10.93 6.82
CA ALA A 47 1.80 9.59 7.09
C ALA A 47 2.14 8.84 5.80
N GLU A 48 1.30 8.92 4.77
CA GLU A 48 1.57 8.32 3.46
C GLU A 48 2.84 8.88 2.83
N ASP A 49 3.02 10.20 2.86
CA ASP A 49 4.20 10.86 2.29
C ASP A 49 5.49 10.36 2.98
N VAL A 50 5.50 10.24 4.31
CA VAL A 50 6.64 9.70 5.08
C VAL A 50 6.91 8.23 4.76
N LEU A 51 5.87 7.42 4.59
CA LEU A 51 6.02 6.02 4.18
C LEU A 51 6.63 5.93 2.78
N MET A 52 6.20 6.77 1.85
CA MET A 52 6.78 6.80 0.49
C MET A 52 8.26 7.19 0.51
N GLU A 53 8.69 8.07 1.41
CA GLU A 53 10.11 8.44 1.58
C GLU A 53 10.98 7.31 2.16
N THR A 54 10.38 6.39 2.92
CA THR A 54 11.10 5.31 3.64
C THR A 54 11.05 3.96 2.93
N ILE A 55 10.17 3.77 1.94
CA ILE A 55 10.10 2.56 1.10
C ILE A 55 11.19 2.42 0.00
N PRO A 56 11.99 3.43 -0.42
CA PRO A 56 12.94 3.19 -1.50
C PRO A 56 14.01 2.19 -1.07
N ILE A 57 14.12 1.10 -1.83
CA ILE A 57 15.27 0.18 -1.75
C ILE A 57 16.49 1.00 -2.18
N ARG A 58 17.25 1.50 -1.21
CA ARG A 58 18.49 2.20 -1.48
C ARG A 58 19.50 1.20 -2.01
N MET A 59 19.99 1.44 -3.21
CA MET A 59 20.93 0.57 -3.89
C MET A 59 22.09 1.40 -4.42
N SER A 60 23.31 0.86 -4.34
CA SER A 60 24.48 1.50 -4.94
C SER A 60 24.35 1.52 -6.48
N PRO A 61 25.06 2.42 -7.19
CA PRO A 61 25.07 2.41 -8.65
C PRO A 61 25.46 1.04 -9.25
N ALA A 62 26.38 0.33 -8.60
CA ALA A 62 26.79 -1.02 -8.99
C ALA A 62 25.65 -2.04 -8.79
N GLY A 63 24.96 -1.97 -7.65
CA GLY A 63 23.76 -2.77 -7.41
C GLY A 63 22.67 -2.50 -8.45
N PHE A 64 22.46 -1.22 -8.81
CA PHE A 64 21.46 -0.84 -9.81
C PHE A 64 21.79 -1.40 -11.18
N LYS A 65 23.06 -1.34 -11.59
CA LYS A 65 23.51 -1.95 -12.83
C LYS A 65 23.29 -3.47 -12.84
N ALA A 66 23.58 -4.16 -11.73
CA ALA A 66 23.37 -5.61 -11.61
C ALA A 66 21.88 -5.98 -11.64
N PHE A 67 21.05 -5.22 -10.92
CA PHE A 67 19.59 -5.37 -10.95
C PHE A 67 19.03 -5.18 -12.35
N MET A 68 19.41 -4.09 -13.04
CA MET A 68 18.97 -3.85 -14.41
C MET A 68 19.40 -4.97 -15.35
N ALA A 69 20.65 -5.43 -15.26
CA ALA A 69 21.12 -6.56 -16.07
C ALA A 69 20.31 -7.85 -15.81
N ALA A 70 19.91 -8.11 -14.57
CA ALA A 70 19.08 -9.26 -14.22
C ALA A 70 17.63 -9.14 -14.74
N VAL A 71 17.06 -7.93 -14.75
CA VAL A 71 15.66 -7.70 -15.18
C VAL A 71 15.53 -7.59 -16.70
N THR A 72 16.49 -6.97 -17.38
CA THR A 72 16.47 -6.81 -18.85
C THR A 72 17.11 -7.96 -19.60
N GLY A 73 17.87 -8.80 -18.89
CA GLY A 73 18.53 -9.97 -19.47
C GLY A 73 17.53 -11.04 -19.92
N PRO A 74 17.96 -11.95 -20.81
CA PRO A 74 17.15 -13.11 -21.16
C PRO A 74 16.87 -13.94 -19.90
N ILE A 75 15.63 -14.41 -19.76
CA ILE A 75 15.25 -15.26 -18.63
C ILE A 75 16.01 -16.58 -18.76
N THR A 76 16.90 -16.85 -17.82
CA THR A 76 17.55 -18.16 -17.71
C THR A 76 16.57 -19.13 -17.05
N PRO A 77 16.16 -20.22 -17.73
CA PRO A 77 15.27 -21.19 -17.15
C PRO A 77 15.93 -21.87 -15.95
N VAL A 78 15.28 -21.78 -14.79
CA VAL A 78 15.64 -22.54 -13.58
C VAL A 78 14.81 -23.82 -13.55
N PRO A 79 15.42 -25.02 -13.68
CA PRO A 79 14.69 -26.29 -13.78
C PRO A 79 13.67 -26.51 -12.65
N GLU A 80 14.04 -26.16 -11.42
CA GLU A 80 13.19 -26.27 -10.23
C GLU A 80 11.98 -25.33 -10.31
N MET A 81 12.16 -24.15 -10.91
CA MET A 81 11.08 -23.18 -11.11
C MET A 81 10.12 -23.67 -12.21
N GLN A 82 10.64 -24.32 -13.26
CA GLN A 82 9.80 -24.94 -14.28
C GLN A 82 8.99 -26.13 -13.73
N GLU A 83 9.63 -26.99 -12.92
CA GLU A 83 8.95 -28.08 -12.20
C GLU A 83 7.82 -27.54 -11.32
N LEU A 84 8.07 -26.44 -10.59
CA LEU A 84 7.08 -25.78 -9.76
C LEU A 84 5.89 -25.26 -10.59
N PHE A 85 6.15 -24.57 -11.70
CA PHE A 85 5.09 -24.04 -12.56
C PHE A 85 4.32 -25.13 -13.33
N ARG A 86 4.92 -26.31 -13.54
CA ARG A 86 4.24 -27.48 -14.13
C ARG A 86 3.29 -28.18 -13.14
N ARG A 87 3.50 -28.00 -11.83
CA ARG A 87 2.66 -28.62 -10.81
C ARG A 87 1.31 -27.90 -10.75
N ALA A 88 0.22 -28.67 -10.83
CA ALA A 88 -1.11 -28.15 -10.58
C ALA A 88 -1.15 -27.45 -9.21
N ALA A 89 -1.73 -26.26 -9.17
CA ALA A 89 -1.73 -25.50 -7.95
C ALA A 89 -2.59 -26.22 -6.89
N PRO A 90 -2.22 -26.19 -5.59
CA PRO A 90 -2.92 -26.95 -4.54
C PRO A 90 -4.43 -26.67 -4.41
N TRP A 91 -4.93 -25.58 -5.01
CA TRP A 91 -6.33 -25.18 -5.01
C TRP A 91 -7.11 -25.60 -6.28
N GLU A 92 -6.45 -26.15 -7.30
CA GLU A 92 -7.08 -26.57 -8.56
C GLU A 92 -7.70 -27.98 -8.48
N THR A 93 -7.33 -28.77 -7.47
CA THR A 93 -7.89 -30.10 -7.19
C THR A 93 -9.39 -30.10 -6.86
N GLY A 94 -10.02 -28.93 -6.69
CA GLY A 94 -11.47 -28.79 -6.53
C GLY A 94 -12.26 -28.56 -7.83
N ALA A 95 -11.62 -28.18 -8.95
CA ALA A 95 -12.32 -27.75 -10.17
C ALA A 95 -12.58 -28.87 -11.20
N ALA A 96 -11.89 -30.02 -11.08
CA ALA A 96 -11.95 -31.09 -12.07
C ALA A 96 -13.21 -31.99 -12.01
N LYS A 97 -14.15 -31.77 -11.08
CA LYS A 97 -15.34 -32.65 -10.90
C LYS A 97 -16.61 -32.21 -11.66
N LYS A 98 -16.55 -31.26 -12.58
CA LYS A 98 -17.72 -30.93 -13.44
C LYS A 98 -17.30 -30.72 -14.88
N ARG A 99 -17.32 -31.83 -15.64
CA ARG A 99 -17.70 -31.92 -17.06
C ARG A 99 -17.49 -33.36 -17.51
N SER A 100 -18.45 -34.22 -17.14
CA SER A 100 -18.78 -35.46 -17.86
C SER A 100 -20.20 -35.30 -18.37
#